data_AF-L2GLE3-F1
#
_entry.id   AF-L2GLE3-F1
#
_cell.length_a   1.000
_cell.length_b   1.000
_cell.length_c   1.000
_cell.angle_alpha   90.00
_cell.angle_beta   90.00
_cell.angle_gamma   90.00
#
_symmetry.space_group_name_H-M   'P 1'
#
loop_
_entity.id
_entity.type
_entity.pdbx_description
1 polymer ?
#
loop_
_entity_poly.entity_id
_entity_poly.type
_entity_poly.pdbx_seq_one_letter_code
_entity_poly.pdbx_strand_id
1 'polypeptide(L)'
;MVKRIKDKNAPKRPLTGFLLYGNYLRASDENIKTLPVTQQATAIAQMWKELNESTKQKYNQQSEKLKEQYKKAMEAYEKSDAYKEFQKTLAEDKSGNSKGAKKKRQGSTKMSGYRLFVKENKDNVDDGLNEEDAGKKHIAKCGMKWKKLSEAERQAYNDRAAQMNPEQLASGDHAMTDDEE
;
A
#
# COMPACT_ATOMS: atom_id res chain seq x y z
N MET A 1 -12.33 -11.99 -2.20
CA MET A 1 -11.55 -11.43 -3.33
C MET A 1 -12.21 -10.12 -3.73
N VAL A 2 -11.60 -8.97 -3.43
CA VAL A 2 -12.20 -7.66 -3.79
C VAL A 2 -12.17 -7.53 -5.31
N LYS A 3 -13.33 -7.54 -5.94
CA LYS A 3 -13.49 -7.39 -7.39
C LYS A 3 -13.25 -5.91 -7.70
N ARG A 4 -12.03 -5.57 -8.14
CA ARG A 4 -11.74 -4.21 -8.62
C ARG A 4 -12.65 -3.92 -9.80
N ILE A 5 -13.43 -2.83 -9.72
CA ILE A 5 -14.26 -2.35 -10.83
C ILE A 5 -13.32 -2.04 -11.99
N LYS A 6 -13.45 -2.81 -13.07
CA LYS A 6 -12.72 -2.61 -14.32
C LYS A 6 -13.61 -1.83 -15.26
N ASP A 7 -13.10 -0.69 -15.68
CA ASP A 7 -13.69 0.10 -16.75
C ASP A 7 -13.63 -0.66 -18.08
N LYS A 8 -14.80 -0.85 -18.72
CA LYS A 8 -14.88 -1.51 -20.04
C LYS A 8 -14.58 -0.54 -21.19
N ASN A 9 -14.75 0.76 -20.97
CA ASN A 9 -14.60 1.81 -21.97
C ASN A 9 -13.19 2.41 -21.98
N ALA A 10 -12.42 2.20 -20.91
CA ALA A 10 -11.02 2.62 -20.87
C ALA A 10 -10.20 1.94 -21.97
N PRO A 11 -9.37 2.70 -22.71
CA PRO A 11 -8.46 2.11 -23.70
C PRO A 11 -7.51 1.12 -23.00
N LYS A 12 -7.16 0.04 -23.70
CA LYS A 12 -6.29 -1.00 -23.15
C LYS A 12 -4.84 -0.56 -23.17
N ARG A 13 -4.09 -0.86 -22.11
CA ARG A 13 -2.65 -0.55 -22.03
C ARG A 13 -1.90 -1.12 -23.24
N PRO A 14 -0.97 -0.35 -23.84
CA PRO A 14 -0.20 -0.80 -24.99
C PRO A 14 0.73 -1.94 -24.57
N LEU A 15 0.95 -2.89 -25.48
CA LEU A 15 1.92 -3.97 -25.28
C LEU A 15 3.34 -3.40 -25.40
N THR A 16 4.25 -3.89 -24.56
CA THR A 16 5.68 -3.54 -24.65
C THR A 16 6.36 -4.28 -25.79
N GLY A 17 7.53 -3.81 -26.23
CA GLY A 17 8.31 -4.46 -27.29
C GLY A 17 8.57 -5.95 -27.02
N PHE A 18 8.90 -6.29 -25.78
CA PHE A 18 9.04 -7.69 -25.34
C PHE A 18 7.75 -8.50 -25.50
N LEU A 19 6.59 -7.95 -25.11
CA LEU A 19 5.31 -8.65 -25.25
C LEU A 19 4.88 -8.80 -26.72
N LEU A 20 5.20 -7.81 -27.57
CA LEU A 20 4.97 -7.91 -29.01
C LEU A 20 5.80 -9.05 -29.62
N TYR A 21 7.08 -9.12 -29.29
CA TYR A 21 7.95 -10.22 -29.70
C TYR A 21 7.47 -11.57 -29.18
N GLY A 22 7.07 -11.62 -27.91
CA GLY A 22 6.51 -12.84 -27.32
C GLY A 22 5.22 -13.30 -28.00
N ASN A 23 4.33 -12.38 -28.39
CA ASN A 23 3.13 -12.73 -29.14
C ASN A 23 3.45 -13.21 -30.55
N TYR A 24 4.44 -12.60 -31.20
CA TYR A 24 4.95 -13.08 -32.49
C TYR A 24 5.47 -14.52 -32.35
N LEU A 25 6.36 -14.79 -31.40
CA LEU A 25 6.91 -16.14 -31.17
C LEU A 25 5.85 -17.19 -30.84
N ARG A 26 4.86 -16.85 -30.00
CA ARG A 26 3.74 -17.78 -29.71
C ARG A 26 2.89 -18.11 -30.93
N ALA A 27 2.87 -17.23 -31.93
CA ALA A 27 2.14 -17.43 -33.17
C ALA A 27 2.98 -18.10 -34.26
N SER A 28 4.29 -17.78 -34.34
CA SER A 28 5.19 -18.21 -35.41
C SER A 28 5.98 -19.47 -35.10
N ASP A 29 6.31 -19.72 -33.83
CA ASP A 29 7.17 -20.84 -33.41
C ASP A 29 6.32 -21.95 -32.78
N GLU A 30 6.25 -23.09 -33.47
CA GLU A 30 5.49 -24.25 -33.00
C GLU A 30 6.07 -24.87 -31.71
N ASN A 31 7.38 -24.73 -31.49
CA ASN A 31 7.99 -25.19 -30.26
C ASN A 31 7.49 -24.36 -29.08
N ILE A 32 7.37 -23.04 -29.24
CA ILE A 32 6.81 -22.18 -28.20
C ILE A 32 5.32 -22.47 -28.02
N LYS A 33 4.57 -22.66 -29.11
CA LYS A 33 3.12 -22.88 -29.06
C LYS A 33 2.72 -24.16 -28.29
N THR A 34 3.53 -25.22 -28.41
CA THR A 34 3.28 -26.52 -27.76
C THR A 34 3.68 -26.55 -26.29
N LEU A 35 4.61 -25.69 -25.88
CA LEU A 35 5.05 -25.60 -24.47
C LEU A 35 3.94 -25.02 -23.56
N PRO A 36 3.92 -25.40 -22.28
CA PRO A 36 3.03 -24.77 -21.31
C PRO A 36 3.36 -23.29 -21.12
N VAL A 37 2.35 -22.45 -20.87
CA VAL A 37 2.46 -20.98 -20.83
C VAL A 37 3.59 -20.48 -19.92
N THR A 38 3.86 -21.17 -18.81
CA THR A 38 4.98 -20.87 -17.90
C THR A 38 6.34 -21.06 -18.56
N GLN A 39 6.53 -22.13 -19.32
CA GLN A 39 7.77 -22.41 -20.05
C GLN A 39 7.92 -21.51 -21.28
N GLN A 40 6.82 -21.16 -21.95
CA GLN A 40 6.82 -20.20 -23.05
C GLN A 40 7.44 -18.86 -22.62
N ALA A 41 7.01 -18.33 -21.47
CA ALA A 41 7.51 -17.04 -20.98
C ALA A 41 9.03 -17.08 -20.73
N THR A 42 9.54 -18.18 -20.18
CA THR A 42 10.98 -18.38 -19.96
C THR A 42 11.75 -18.45 -21.27
N ALA A 43 11.29 -19.25 -22.23
CA ALA A 43 11.94 -19.38 -23.54
C ALA A 43 11.96 -18.04 -24.31
N ILE A 44 10.83 -17.32 -24.34
CA ILE A 44 10.74 -15.99 -24.95
C ILE A 44 11.70 -15.00 -24.27
N ALA A 45 11.83 -15.06 -22.94
CA ALA A 45 12.75 -14.20 -22.18
C ALA A 45 14.23 -14.48 -22.52
N GLN A 46 14.61 -15.74 -22.71
CA GLN A 46 15.95 -16.12 -23.17
C GLN A 46 16.20 -15.62 -24.59
N MET A 47 15.30 -15.93 -25.52
CA MET A 47 15.40 -15.48 -26.92
C MET A 47 15.46 -13.96 -27.04
N TRP A 48 14.74 -13.21 -26.19
CA TRP A 48 14.80 -11.73 -26.19
C TRP A 48 16.12 -11.16 -25.66
N LYS A 49 16.81 -11.88 -24.77
CA LYS A 49 18.15 -11.48 -24.29
C LYS A 49 19.21 -11.73 -25.35
N GLU A 50 19.08 -12.82 -26.10
CA GLU A 50 19.98 -13.21 -27.20
C GLU A 50 19.68 -12.46 -28.50
N LEU A 51 18.51 -11.81 -28.61
CA LEU A 51 18.10 -11.07 -29.79
C LEU A 51 19.03 -9.90 -30.09
N ASN A 52 19.36 -9.73 -31.38
CA ASN A 52 20.10 -8.57 -31.86
C ASN A 52 19.40 -7.25 -31.51
N GLU A 53 20.21 -6.24 -31.20
CA GLU A 53 19.72 -4.92 -30.78
C GLU A 53 18.85 -4.25 -31.84
N SER A 54 19.19 -4.40 -33.13
CA SER A 54 18.38 -3.88 -34.25
C SER A 54 16.95 -4.45 -34.26
N THR A 55 16.81 -5.77 -34.08
CA THR A 55 15.48 -6.42 -34.02
C THR A 55 14.74 -6.00 -32.75
N LYS A 56 15.44 -5.90 -31.63
CA LYS A 56 14.89 -5.40 -30.36
C LYS A 56 14.36 -3.98 -30.51
N GLN A 57 15.12 -3.13 -31.19
CA GLN A 57 14.78 -1.75 -31.46
C GLN A 57 13.55 -1.64 -32.36
N LYS A 58 13.41 -2.51 -33.38
CA LYS A 58 12.18 -2.58 -34.21
C LYS A 58 10.93 -2.82 -33.36
N TYR A 59 10.97 -3.77 -32.43
CA TYR A 59 9.83 -4.05 -31.54
C TYR A 59 9.61 -2.94 -30.51
N ASN A 60 10.68 -2.31 -30.01
CA ASN A 60 10.56 -1.15 -29.13
C ASN A 60 9.92 0.03 -29.85
N GLN A 61 10.31 0.35 -31.09
CA GLN A 61 9.68 1.40 -31.90
C GLN A 61 8.20 1.11 -32.18
N GLN A 62 7.84 -0.15 -32.44
CA GLN A 62 6.44 -0.54 -32.57
C GLN A 62 5.67 -0.31 -31.26
N SER A 63 6.27 -0.66 -30.12
CA SER A 63 5.71 -0.40 -28.80
C SER A 63 5.56 1.09 -28.51
N GLU A 64 6.49 1.94 -28.96
CA GLU A 64 6.41 3.39 -28.80
C GLU A 64 5.25 3.98 -29.60
N LYS A 65 5.06 3.55 -30.86
CA LYS A 65 3.91 3.94 -31.67
C LYS A 65 2.58 3.56 -31.01
N LEU A 66 2.47 2.34 -30.49
CA LEU A 66 1.28 1.90 -29.76
C LEU A 66 1.07 2.71 -28.47
N LYS A 67 2.16 3.09 -27.78
CA LYS A 67 2.10 3.93 -26.59
C LYS A 67 1.60 5.34 -26.90
N GLU A 68 2.03 5.93 -28.02
CA GLU A 68 1.53 7.23 -28.48
C GLU A 68 0.05 7.18 -28.86
N GLN A 69 -0.38 6.14 -29.59
CA GLN A 69 -1.79 5.93 -29.90
C GLN A 69 -2.64 5.78 -28.65
N TYR A 70 -2.16 4.98 -27.68
CA TYR A 70 -2.82 4.83 -26.39
C TYR A 70 -2.91 6.15 -25.63
N LYS A 71 -1.85 6.97 -25.64
CA LYS A 71 -1.85 8.28 -24.98
C LYS A 71 -2.95 9.18 -25.57
N LYS A 72 -3.06 9.26 -26.89
CA LYS A 72 -4.13 10.02 -27.57
C LYS A 72 -5.52 9.48 -27.22
N ALA A 73 -5.69 8.15 -27.22
CA ALA A 73 -6.95 7.51 -26.86
C ALA A 73 -7.31 7.76 -25.37
N MET A 74 -6.34 7.76 -24.47
CA MET A 74 -6.52 8.10 -23.05
C MET A 74 -6.90 9.56 -22.86
N GLU A 75 -6.25 10.49 -23.56
CA GLU A 75 -6.59 11.91 -23.48
C GLU A 75 -8.02 12.18 -23.96
N ALA A 76 -8.49 11.47 -24.99
CA ALA A 76 -9.88 11.51 -25.43
C ALA A 76 -10.81 10.86 -24.40
N TYR A 77 -10.38 9.73 -23.81
CA TYR A 77 -11.14 8.99 -22.80
C TYR A 77 -11.36 9.81 -21.53
N GLU A 78 -10.32 10.47 -21.04
CA GLU A 78 -10.35 11.32 -19.84
C GLU A 78 -11.32 12.50 -19.97
N LYS A 79 -11.57 12.97 -21.19
CA LYS A 79 -12.53 14.05 -21.49
C LYS A 79 -13.96 13.53 -21.66
N SER A 80 -14.14 12.22 -21.82
CA SER A 80 -15.45 11.60 -22.03
C SER A 80 -16.27 11.50 -20.73
N ASP A 81 -17.59 11.49 -20.86
CA ASP A 81 -18.48 11.33 -19.71
C ASP A 81 -18.39 9.93 -19.09
N ALA A 82 -18.00 8.91 -19.88
CA ALA A 82 -17.72 7.57 -19.39
C ALA A 82 -16.62 7.54 -18.31
N TYR A 83 -15.57 8.36 -18.46
CA TYR A 83 -14.51 8.46 -17.46
C TYR A 83 -14.99 9.13 -16.17
N LYS A 84 -15.83 10.17 -16.28
CA LYS A 84 -16.43 10.83 -15.12
C LYS A 84 -17.34 9.89 -14.34
N GLU A 85 -18.15 9.10 -15.05
CA GLU A 85 -19.01 8.08 -14.45
C GLU A 85 -18.17 6.99 -13.78
N PHE A 86 -17.09 6.52 -14.43
CA PHE A 86 -16.16 5.57 -13.83
C PHE A 86 -15.51 6.14 -12.55
N GLN A 87 -15.06 7.40 -12.55
CA GLN A 87 -14.52 8.02 -11.34
C GLN A 87 -15.54 8.08 -10.20
N LYS A 88 -16.82 8.36 -10.50
CA LYS A 88 -17.91 8.37 -9.53
C LYS A 88 -18.11 6.98 -8.92
N THR A 89 -18.21 5.94 -9.76
CA THR A 89 -18.34 4.55 -9.27
C THR A 89 -17.13 4.11 -8.44
N LEU A 90 -15.91 4.56 -8.79
CA LEU A 90 -14.69 4.28 -8.03
C LEU A 90 -14.70 4.98 -6.67
N ALA A 91 -15.24 6.20 -6.59
CA ALA A 91 -15.37 6.94 -5.33
C ALA A 91 -16.42 6.31 -4.40
N GLU A 92 -17.55 5.87 -4.96
CA GLU A 92 -18.62 5.18 -4.24
C GLU A 92 -18.14 3.83 -3.67
N ASP A 93 -17.40 3.03 -4.44
CA ASP A 93 -16.80 1.76 -3.97
C ASP A 93 -15.74 1.97 -2.88
N LYS A 94 -14.92 3.02 -3.00
CA LYS A 94 -13.93 3.37 -1.95
C LYS A 94 -14.60 3.76 -0.63
N SER A 95 -15.78 4.38 -0.66
CA SER A 95 -16.54 4.72 0.54
C SER A 95 -17.11 3.48 1.24
N GLY A 96 -17.44 2.43 0.48
CA GLY A 96 -17.87 1.12 1.00
C GLY A 96 -16.73 0.19 1.46
N ASN A 97 -15.52 0.34 0.90
CA ASN A 97 -14.39 -0.58 1.13
C ASN A 97 -13.39 -0.12 2.22
N SER A 98 -13.72 0.90 3.02
CA SER A 98 -12.96 1.24 4.24
C SER A 98 -13.03 0.14 5.32
N LYS A 99 -13.88 -0.88 5.14
CA LYS A 99 -13.91 -2.12 5.94
C LYS A 99 -13.17 -3.30 5.30
N GLY A 100 -12.20 -3.04 4.43
CA GLY A 100 -11.17 -4.01 4.08
C GLY A 100 -10.34 -4.36 5.31
N ALA A 101 -10.84 -5.31 6.10
CA ALA A 101 -10.21 -5.86 7.28
C ALA A 101 -8.71 -6.08 7.03
N LYS A 102 -7.87 -5.23 7.64
CA LYS A 102 -6.48 -5.59 7.92
C LYS A 102 -6.57 -6.92 8.65
N LYS A 103 -6.11 -7.99 7.99
CA LYS A 103 -5.97 -9.32 8.57
C LYS A 103 -5.43 -9.13 9.98
N LYS A 104 -6.25 -9.37 11.02
CA LYS A 104 -5.77 -9.39 12.41
C LYS A 104 -4.62 -10.39 12.40
N ARG A 105 -3.38 -9.90 12.45
CA ARG A 105 -2.26 -10.75 12.83
C ARG A 105 -2.59 -11.11 14.26
N GLN A 106 -2.99 -12.36 14.48
CA GLN A 106 -3.18 -12.90 15.80
C GLN A 106 -1.78 -12.92 16.43
N GLY A 107 -1.58 -11.95 17.31
CA GLY A 107 -0.27 -11.47 17.76
C GLY A 107 -0.52 -10.06 18.23
N SER A 108 -1.03 -9.93 19.45
CA SER A 108 -1.15 -8.63 20.10
C SER A 108 0.20 -7.93 19.90
N THR A 109 0.17 -6.75 19.30
CA THR A 109 1.41 -5.97 19.22
C THR A 109 1.74 -5.64 20.67
N LYS A 110 2.68 -6.39 21.28
CA LYS A 110 3.20 -6.08 22.61
C LYS A 110 3.45 -4.58 22.67
N MET A 111 2.96 -3.94 23.73
CA MET A 111 3.07 -2.49 23.86
C MET A 111 4.57 -2.15 23.80
N SER A 112 4.97 -1.25 22.89
CA SER A 112 6.34 -0.74 22.87
C SER A 112 6.46 0.34 23.93
N GLY A 113 7.65 0.54 24.52
CA GLY A 113 7.88 1.59 25.53
C GLY A 113 7.46 2.98 25.04
N TYR A 114 7.62 3.26 23.75
CA TYR A 114 7.13 4.51 23.16
C TYR A 114 5.60 4.64 23.22
N ARG A 115 4.85 3.56 23.02
CA ARG A 115 3.38 3.59 23.09
C ARG A 115 2.88 3.69 24.53
N LEU A 116 3.59 3.11 25.49
CA LEU A 116 3.32 3.29 26.91
C LEU A 116 3.54 4.74 27.33
N PHE A 117 4.66 5.33 26.90
CA PHE A 117 4.98 6.74 27.14
C PHE A 117 3.95 7.71 26.55
N VAL A 118 3.46 7.43 25.33
CA VAL A 118 2.39 8.23 24.71
C VAL A 118 1.07 8.11 25.48
N LYS A 119 0.77 6.93 26.07
CA LYS A 119 -0.44 6.74 26.90
C LYS A 119 -0.33 7.50 28.23
N GLU A 120 0.79 7.39 28.93
CA GLU A 120 1.02 8.03 30.23
C GLU A 120 1.17 9.57 30.13
N ASN A 121 1.60 10.08 28.98
CA ASN A 121 1.64 11.52 28.72
C ASN A 121 0.39 12.07 28.02
N LYS A 122 -0.65 11.25 27.83
CA LYS A 122 -1.91 11.68 27.22
C LYS A 122 -2.73 12.57 28.16
N ASP A 123 -2.68 12.31 29.46
CA ASP A 123 -3.56 12.92 30.47
C ASP A 123 -3.08 14.28 31.00
N ASN A 124 -1.94 14.80 30.51
CA ASN A 124 -1.34 16.04 31.01
C ASN A 124 -1.23 17.15 29.93
N VAL A 125 -2.16 17.16 28.99
CA VAL A 125 -2.32 18.29 28.05
C VAL A 125 -3.78 18.72 28.06
N ASP A 126 -4.07 19.73 28.88
CA ASP A 126 -5.26 20.57 28.68
C ASP A 126 -4.93 21.53 27.53
N ASP A 127 -5.24 21.12 26.30
CA ASP A 127 -5.07 21.94 25.11
C ASP A 127 -6.37 22.29 24.39
N GLY A 128 -7.53 22.23 25.08
CA GLY A 128 -8.74 22.98 24.73
C GLY A 128 -9.19 22.94 23.26
N LEU A 129 -8.88 21.87 22.52
CA LEU A 129 -9.07 21.78 21.06
C LEU A 129 -9.70 20.45 20.65
N ASN A 130 -10.50 20.53 19.59
CA ASN A 130 -11.42 19.50 19.10
C ASN A 130 -10.72 18.14 18.83
N GLU A 131 -11.44 17.07 19.17
CA GLU A 131 -10.95 15.70 19.43
C GLU A 131 -10.28 15.02 18.21
N GLU A 132 -10.58 15.48 16.98
CA GLU A 132 -10.15 14.84 15.73
C GLU A 132 -8.74 15.28 15.26
N ASP A 133 -8.33 16.51 15.57
CA ASP A 133 -7.01 17.07 15.22
C ASP A 133 -5.99 16.95 16.36
N ALA A 134 -6.46 16.78 17.60
CA ALA A 134 -5.64 16.65 18.80
C ALA A 134 -4.73 15.41 18.73
N GLY A 135 -5.24 14.27 18.23
CA GLY A 135 -4.51 13.00 18.25
C GLY A 135 -3.20 13.00 17.45
N LYS A 136 -3.18 13.59 16.25
CA LYS A 136 -1.97 13.62 15.39
C LYS A 136 -0.91 14.58 15.93
N LYS A 137 -1.32 15.76 16.39
CA LYS A 137 -0.42 16.77 16.97
C LYS A 137 0.12 16.30 18.32
N HIS A 138 -0.69 15.62 19.11
CA HIS A 138 -0.30 15.00 20.38
C HIS A 138 0.79 13.93 20.18
N ILE A 139 0.60 13.00 19.25
CA ILE A 139 1.62 11.98 18.93
C ILE A 139 2.92 12.63 18.45
N ALA A 140 2.85 13.71 17.67
CA ALA A 140 4.04 14.45 17.25
C ALA A 140 4.77 15.12 18.44
N LYS A 141 4.03 15.73 19.38
CA LYS A 141 4.56 16.34 20.60
C LYS A 141 5.19 15.30 21.54
N CYS A 142 4.54 14.16 21.73
CA CYS A 142 5.09 13.02 22.48
C CYS A 142 6.32 12.42 21.79
N GLY A 143 6.36 12.40 20.45
CA GLY A 143 7.57 12.02 19.69
C GLY A 143 8.75 12.96 19.93
N MET A 144 8.52 14.26 20.03
CA MET A 144 9.57 15.23 20.38
C MET A 144 10.07 15.07 21.81
N LYS A 145 9.15 14.85 22.78
CA LYS A 145 9.52 14.57 24.17
C LYS A 145 10.29 13.25 24.29
N TRP A 146 9.85 12.19 23.61
CA TRP A 146 10.54 10.90 23.60
C TRP A 146 11.96 11.00 23.05
N LYS A 147 12.20 11.82 22.03
CA LYS A 147 13.55 12.07 21.50
C LYS A 147 14.45 12.84 22.47
N LYS A 148 13.87 13.63 23.38
CA LYS A 148 14.61 14.38 24.40
C LYS A 148 14.89 13.58 25.68
N LEU A 149 14.19 12.48 25.91
CA LEU A 149 14.48 11.57 27.01
C LEU A 149 15.85 10.92 26.84
N SER A 150 16.53 10.71 27.96
CA SER A 150 17.78 9.96 27.98
C SER A 150 17.56 8.52 27.50
N GLU A 151 18.64 7.88 27.06
CA GLU A 151 18.60 6.48 26.64
C GLU A 151 18.19 5.55 27.80
N ALA A 152 18.63 5.85 29.03
CA ALA A 152 18.25 5.12 30.24
C ALA A 152 16.74 5.20 30.52
N GLU A 153 16.13 6.36 30.38
CA GLU A 153 14.68 6.53 30.60
C GLU A 153 13.87 5.82 29.52
N ARG A 154 14.25 5.95 28.25
CA ARG A 154 13.59 5.24 27.14
C ARG A 154 13.70 3.73 27.30
N GLN A 155 14.84 3.24 27.79
CA GLN A 155 15.03 1.82 28.07
C GLN A 155 14.14 1.35 29.21
N ALA A 156 14.03 2.12 30.30
CA ALA A 156 13.10 1.83 31.39
C ALA A 156 11.63 1.72 30.93
N TYR A 157 11.20 2.59 30.00
CA TYR A 157 9.87 2.48 29.39
C TYR A 157 9.72 1.24 28.50
N ASN A 158 10.76 0.86 27.75
CA ASN A 158 10.76 -0.37 26.95
C ASN A 158 10.69 -1.62 27.81
N ASP A 159 11.44 -1.66 28.92
CA ASP A 159 11.47 -2.78 29.86
C ASP A 159 10.13 -2.89 30.60
N ARG A 160 9.56 -1.76 31.05
CA ARG A 160 8.21 -1.71 31.64
C ARG A 160 7.13 -2.19 30.65
N ALA A 161 7.22 -1.78 29.39
CA ALA A 161 6.28 -2.20 28.36
C ALA A 161 6.47 -3.68 27.93
N ALA A 162 7.66 -4.24 28.11
CA ALA A 162 7.94 -5.67 27.91
C ALA A 162 7.39 -6.55 29.04
N GLN A 163 7.32 -6.02 30.27
CA GLN A 163 6.77 -6.70 31.45
C GLN A 163 5.24 -6.60 31.56
N MET A 164 4.62 -5.57 30.98
CA MET A 164 3.15 -5.42 30.99
C MET A 164 2.46 -6.46 30.08
N ASN A 165 1.68 -7.36 30.68
CA ASN A 165 0.76 -8.23 29.95
C ASN A 165 -0.39 -7.39 29.37
N PRO A 166 -0.95 -7.71 28.18
CA PRO A 166 -2.00 -6.89 27.55
C PRO A 166 -3.30 -6.78 28.37
N GLU A 167 -3.47 -7.63 29.39
CA GLU A 167 -4.63 -7.70 30.28
C GLU A 167 -4.58 -6.65 31.41
N GLN A 168 -3.40 -6.37 31.97
CA GLN A 168 -3.24 -5.35 33.04
C GLN A 168 -3.31 -3.90 32.53
N LEU A 169 -3.22 -3.70 31.21
CA LEU A 169 -3.37 -2.38 30.58
C LEU A 169 -4.83 -1.98 30.33
N ALA A 170 -5.78 -2.92 30.49
CA ALA A 170 -7.22 -2.68 30.41
C ALA A 170 -7.83 -2.33 31.76
N SER A 171 -7.21 -2.72 32.88
CA SER A 171 -7.65 -2.44 34.25
C SER A 171 -7.00 -1.18 34.84
N GLY A 172 -6.92 -0.10 34.07
CA GLY A 172 -6.45 1.21 34.54
C GLY A 172 -7.58 2.07 35.09
N ASP A 173 -8.61 1.44 35.67
CA ASP A 173 -9.78 2.09 36.27
C ASP A 173 -10.09 1.37 37.59
N HIS A 174 -9.12 1.33 38.51
CA HIS A 174 -9.40 1.09 39.93
C HIS A 174 -8.24 1.52 40.85
N ALA A 175 -8.60 2.44 41.75
CA ALA A 175 -8.06 2.66 43.10
C ALA A 175 -6.62 3.18 43.28
N MET A 176 -6.48 4.44 43.71
CA MET A 176 -6.38 4.79 45.14
C MET A 176 -5.95 6.26 45.29
N THR A 177 -6.78 7.06 45.96
CA THR A 177 -6.30 8.00 46.98
C THR A 177 -7.32 7.93 48.11
N ASP A 178 -7.01 7.07 49.08
CA ASP A 178 -7.60 7.05 50.42
C ASP A 178 -6.46 7.54 51.32
N ASP A 179 -6.61 8.72 51.93
CA ASP A 179 -5.93 9.11 53.17
C ASP A 179 -6.58 10.41 53.70
N GLU A 180 -7.65 10.26 54.48
CA GLU A 180 -8.18 11.31 55.36
C GLU A 180 -8.35 10.69 56.76
N GLU A 181 -7.35 10.85 57.64
CA GLU A 181 -7.53 11.23 59.05
C GLU A 181 -6.27 11.86 59.65
#